data_AF-A0A1J4WAT0-F1
#
_entry.id   AF-A0A1J4WAT0-F1
#
_cell.length_a   1.000
_cell.length_b   1.000
_cell.length_c   1.000
_cell.angle_alpha   90.00
_cell.angle_beta   90.00
_cell.angle_gamma   90.00
#
_symmetry.space_group_name_H-M   'P 1'
#
loop_
_entity.id
_entity.type
_entity.pdbx_description
1 polymer ?
#
loop_
_entity_poly.entity_id
_entity_poly.type
_entity_poly.pdbx_seq_one_letter_code
_entity_poly.pdbx_strand_id
1 'polypeptide(L)'
;MNKNITYIILAVVVILVVALVVITGKQGKPAGTPGTTPLASEEGIAQTSEEIDEIVREAINTQDAAVCTKIKDEAMKNWCVKNAIIAEASFNRDASICNKFENEAEKLECQDNVTITKALDAKDLDLCQALNDKSRIAGCQEYITSQ
;
A
#
# COMPACT_ATOMS: atom_id res chain seq x y z
N MET A 1 -6.06 -45.97 -30.25
CA MET A 1 -5.54 -44.61 -30.01
C MET A 1 -5.02 -44.08 -31.34
N ASN A 2 -5.65 -43.06 -31.90
CA ASN A 2 -5.34 -42.58 -33.25
C ASN A 2 -4.00 -41.85 -33.24
N LYS A 3 -3.08 -42.21 -34.14
CA LYS A 3 -1.75 -41.57 -34.24
C LYS A 3 -1.84 -40.05 -34.32
N ASN A 4 -2.89 -39.52 -34.96
CA ASN A 4 -3.15 -38.09 -35.09
C ASN A 4 -3.46 -37.42 -33.74
N ILE A 5 -4.15 -38.11 -32.83
CA ILE A 5 -4.47 -37.58 -31.49
C ILE A 5 -3.20 -37.54 -30.63
N THR A 6 -2.32 -38.55 -30.76
CA THR A 6 -1.04 -38.58 -30.04
C THR A 6 -0.12 -37.41 -30.43
N TYR A 7 -0.07 -37.02 -31.71
CA TYR A 7 0.74 -35.88 -32.16
C TYR A 7 0.20 -34.54 -31.64
N ILE A 8 -1.12 -34.36 -31.58
CA ILE A 8 -1.73 -33.13 -31.07
C ILE A 8 -1.40 -32.96 -29.58
N ILE A 9 -1.51 -34.04 -28.78
CA ILE A 9 -1.20 -33.99 -27.35
C ILE A 9 0.28 -33.66 -27.13
N LEU A 10 1.19 -34.28 -27.89
CA LEU A 10 2.63 -33.98 -27.80
C LEU A 10 2.93 -32.52 -28.16
N ALA A 11 2.31 -31.97 -29.20
CA ALA A 11 2.50 -30.57 -29.59
C ALA A 11 2.04 -29.60 -28.50
N VAL A 12 0.88 -29.84 -27.88
CA VAL A 12 0.35 -29.00 -26.79
C VAL A 12 1.25 -29.06 -25.55
N VAL A 13 1.74 -30.25 -25.20
CA VAL A 13 2.67 -30.41 -24.05
C VAL A 13 3.98 -29.65 -24.30
N VAL A 14 4.54 -29.72 -25.51
CA VAL A 14 5.77 -28.98 -25.85
C VAL A 14 5.54 -27.47 -25.76
N ILE A 15 4.42 -26.96 -26.25
CA ILE A 15 4.09 -25.53 -26.18
C ILE A 15 3.96 -25.06 -24.71
N LEU A 16 3.29 -25.85 -23.86
CA LEU A 16 3.15 -25.52 -22.44
C LEU A 16 4.50 -25.51 -21.70
N VAL A 17 5.39 -26.45 -22.00
CA VAL A 17 6.74 -26.49 -21.41
C VAL A 17 7.56 -25.28 -21.85
N VAL A 18 7.51 -24.89 -23.13
CA VAL A 18 8.22 -23.70 -23.62
C VAL A 18 7.70 -22.43 -22.96
N ALA A 19 6.38 -22.28 -22.80
CA ALA A 19 5.78 -21.14 -22.12
C ALA A 19 6.24 -21.03 -20.64
N LEU A 20 6.32 -22.15 -19.92
CA LEU A 20 6.79 -22.18 -18.54
C LEU A 20 8.29 -21.79 -18.40
N VAL A 21 9.13 -22.18 -19.35
CA VAL A 21 10.56 -21.81 -19.35
C VAL A 21 10.77 -20.31 -19.61
N VAL A 22 9.95 -19.69 -20.46
CA VAL A 22 10.06 -18.24 -20.74
C VAL A 22 9.68 -17.39 -19.52
N ILE A 23 8.71 -17.83 -18.71
CA ILE A 23 8.24 -17.06 -17.54
C ILE A 23 9.29 -17.05 -16.41
N THR A 24 10.08 -18.11 -16.26
CA THR A 24 11.06 -18.21 -15.14
C THR A 24 12.41 -17.55 -15.43
N GLY A 25 12.68 -17.11 -16.67
CA GLY A 25 13.99 -16.58 -17.10
C GLY A 25 14.29 -15.11 -16.79
N LYS A 26 13.38 -14.34 -16.17
CA LYS A 26 13.61 -12.91 -15.84
C LYS A 26 13.78 -12.67 -14.34
N GLN A 27 14.86 -13.18 -13.75
CA GLN A 27 15.37 -12.62 -12.49
C GLN A 27 16.58 -11.73 -12.78
N GLY A 28 16.30 -10.43 -12.95
CA GLY A 28 17.32 -9.39 -12.97
C GLY A 28 17.98 -9.31 -11.60
N LYS A 29 19.27 -9.60 -11.55
CA LYS A 29 20.16 -9.47 -10.40
C LYS A 29 20.29 -7.98 -10.03
N PRO A 30 19.86 -7.52 -8.84
CA PRO A 30 20.18 -6.16 -8.40
C PRO A 30 21.68 -6.06 -8.11
N ALA A 31 22.33 -5.09 -8.76
CA ALA A 31 23.72 -4.76 -8.51
C ALA A 31 23.84 -4.12 -7.12
N GLY A 32 24.50 -4.83 -6.22
CA GLY A 32 24.89 -4.30 -4.91
C GLY A 32 25.97 -3.23 -5.06
N THR A 33 25.82 -2.15 -4.32
CA THR A 33 26.83 -1.10 -4.13
C THR A 33 27.63 -1.40 -2.87
N PRO A 34 28.97 -1.56 -2.94
CA PRO A 34 29.81 -1.65 -1.75
C PRO A 34 30.31 -0.25 -1.37
N GLY A 35 29.98 0.19 -0.15
CA GLY A 35 30.39 1.49 0.37
C GLY A 35 30.21 1.61 1.88
N THR A 36 30.80 0.69 2.64
CA THR A 36 30.83 0.74 4.10
C THR A 36 32.01 1.61 4.55
N THR A 37 31.73 2.85 4.96
CA THR A 37 32.60 3.58 5.89
C THR A 37 32.05 3.31 7.29
N PRO A 38 32.81 2.70 8.21
CA PRO A 38 32.39 2.55 9.59
C PRO A 38 32.53 3.91 10.28
N LEU A 39 31.45 4.69 10.28
CA LEU A 39 31.29 5.76 11.26
C LEU A 39 30.98 5.09 12.59
N ALA A 40 31.87 5.29 13.56
CA ALA A 40 31.67 4.87 14.94
C ALA A 40 30.34 5.44 15.45
N SER A 41 29.35 4.55 15.57
CA SER A 41 28.03 4.80 16.13
C SER A 41 28.16 4.87 17.65
N GLU A 42 27.83 6.02 18.23
CA GLU A 42 27.35 6.04 19.61
C GLU A 42 26.11 5.14 19.69
N GLU A 43 26.12 4.21 20.64
CA GLU A 43 25.11 3.17 20.86
C GLU A 43 23.76 3.77 21.30
N GLY A 44 23.03 4.35 20.35
CA GLY A 44 21.58 4.41 20.41
C GLY A 44 21.04 3.19 19.68
N ILE A 45 20.51 2.20 20.41
CA ILE A 45 19.85 1.03 19.79
C ILE A 45 18.74 1.54 18.88
N ALA A 46 18.99 1.47 17.57
CA ALA A 46 18.01 1.77 16.54
C ALA A 46 16.84 0.80 16.67
N GLN A 47 15.61 1.32 16.60
CA GLN A 47 14.44 0.45 16.56
C GLN A 47 14.47 -0.40 15.31
N THR A 48 14.07 -1.65 15.45
CA THR A 48 13.93 -2.57 14.31
C THR A 48 12.70 -2.20 13.49
N SER A 49 12.71 -2.59 12.21
CA SER A 49 11.53 -2.41 11.34
C SER A 49 10.29 -3.10 11.92
N GLU A 50 10.46 -4.28 12.53
CA GLU A 50 9.35 -5.07 13.09
C GLU A 50 8.67 -4.35 14.28
N GLU A 51 9.46 -3.73 15.16
CA GLU A 51 8.92 -2.93 16.27
C GLU A 51 8.14 -1.71 15.75
N ILE A 52 8.67 -1.03 14.71
CA ILE A 52 7.98 0.13 14.11
C ILE A 52 6.66 -0.30 13.48
N ASP A 53 6.64 -1.42 12.76
CA ASP A 53 5.43 -1.95 12.12
C ASP A 53 4.36 -2.33 13.16
N GLU A 54 4.76 -2.89 14.31
CA GLU A 54 3.84 -3.19 15.40
C GLU A 54 3.21 -1.91 15.98
N ILE A 55 4.03 -0.87 16.23
CA ILE A 55 3.56 0.43 16.74
C ILE A 55 2.60 1.09 15.75
N VAL A 56 2.93 1.10 14.46
CA VAL A 56 2.07 1.68 13.41
C VAL A 56 0.73 0.95 13.35
N ARG A 57 0.75 -0.39 13.37
CA ARG A 57 -0.47 -1.20 13.34
C ARG A 57 -1.32 -0.97 14.57
N GLU A 58 -0.72 -0.86 15.75
CA GLU A 58 -1.42 -0.49 16.98
C GLU A 58 -2.11 0.86 16.81
N ALA A 59 -1.39 1.90 16.40
CA ALA A 59 -1.91 3.25 16.20
C ALA A 59 -3.08 3.31 15.21
N ILE A 60 -3.00 2.59 14.08
CA ILE A 60 -4.06 2.54 13.07
C ILE A 60 -5.31 1.81 13.60
N ASN A 61 -5.12 0.67 14.26
CA ASN A 61 -6.23 -0.14 14.77
C ASN A 61 -6.97 0.54 15.92
N THR A 62 -6.25 1.25 16.80
CA THR A 62 -6.84 1.99 17.92
C THR A 62 -7.23 3.42 17.56
N GLN A 63 -6.83 3.91 16.39
CA GLN A 63 -7.02 5.30 15.95
C GLN A 63 -6.37 6.30 16.90
N ASP A 64 -5.27 5.89 17.56
CA ASP A 64 -4.55 6.71 18.53
C ASP A 64 -3.17 7.09 18.00
N ALA A 65 -3.06 8.32 17.47
CA ALA A 65 -1.79 8.85 16.97
C ALA A 65 -0.73 9.04 18.09
N ALA A 66 -1.12 9.08 19.36
CA ALA A 66 -0.17 9.20 20.47
C ALA A 66 0.70 7.95 20.61
N VAL A 67 0.22 6.78 20.15
CA VAL A 67 1.00 5.53 20.09
C VAL A 67 2.28 5.70 19.28
N CYS A 68 2.27 6.54 18.22
CA CYS A 68 3.43 6.79 17.37
C CYS A 68 4.60 7.46 18.10
N THR A 69 4.39 8.07 19.29
CA THR A 69 5.47 8.65 20.11
C THR A 69 6.51 7.63 20.57
N LYS A 70 6.17 6.33 20.49
CA LYS A 70 7.09 5.22 20.74
C LYS A 70 8.16 5.08 19.64
N ILE A 71 8.00 5.72 18.47
CA ILE A 71 8.95 5.67 17.35
C ILE A 71 10.01 6.78 17.51
N LYS A 72 11.28 6.39 17.51
CA LYS A 72 12.47 7.25 17.67
C LYS A 72 12.85 7.97 16.38
N ASP A 73 12.67 7.33 15.23
CA ASP A 73 12.93 7.97 13.95
C ASP A 73 11.80 8.96 13.63
N GLU A 74 12.15 10.24 13.49
CA GLU A 74 11.17 11.31 13.30
C GLU A 74 10.39 11.19 11.98
N ALA A 75 11.02 10.69 10.91
CA ALA A 75 10.34 10.51 9.63
C ALA A 75 9.28 9.40 9.73
N MET A 76 9.63 8.26 10.34
CA MET A 76 8.72 7.14 10.58
C MET A 76 7.62 7.53 11.59
N LYS A 77 7.94 8.30 12.62
CA LYS A 77 6.95 8.84 13.58
C LYS A 77 5.92 9.71 12.86
N ASN A 78 6.36 10.66 12.04
CA ASN A 78 5.47 11.54 11.29
C ASN A 78 4.59 10.75 10.30
N TRP A 79 5.17 9.74 9.63
CA TRP A 79 4.41 8.85 8.78
C TRP A 79 3.35 8.05 9.55
N CYS A 80 3.69 7.51 10.72
CA CYS A 80 2.75 6.82 11.62
C CYS A 80 1.58 7.74 12.02
N VAL A 81 1.89 8.96 12.50
CA VAL A 81 0.87 9.94 12.92
C VAL A 81 -0.10 10.26 11.79
N LYS A 82 0.42 10.48 10.57
CA LYS A 82 -0.42 10.73 9.38
C LYS A 82 -1.38 9.59 9.11
N ASN A 83 -0.90 8.35 9.11
CA ASN A 83 -1.74 7.18 8.84
C ASN A 83 -2.78 6.94 9.94
N ALA A 84 -2.44 7.18 11.21
CA ALA A 84 -3.39 7.06 12.32
C ALA A 84 -4.54 8.08 12.19
N ILE A 85 -4.24 9.34 11.83
CA ILE A 85 -5.26 10.38 11.61
C ILE A 85 -6.15 10.02 10.41
N ILE A 86 -5.58 9.54 9.30
CA ILE A 86 -6.35 9.12 8.12
C ILE A 86 -7.25 7.93 8.47
N ALA A 87 -6.76 6.97 9.26
CA ALA A 87 -7.53 5.83 9.73
C ALA A 87 -8.70 6.26 10.64
N GLU A 88 -8.45 7.17 11.59
CA GLU A 88 -9.48 7.78 12.46
C GLU A 88 -10.56 8.48 11.62
N ALA A 89 -10.15 9.34 10.68
CA ALA A 89 -11.07 10.07 9.80
C ALA A 89 -11.92 9.13 8.95
N SER A 90 -11.28 8.13 8.34
CA SER A 90 -11.94 7.15 7.47
C SER A 90 -12.92 6.31 8.27
N PHE A 91 -12.50 5.73 9.40
CA PHE A 91 -13.35 4.91 10.26
C PHE A 91 -14.61 5.66 10.71
N ASN A 92 -14.46 6.91 11.17
CA ASN A 92 -15.58 7.74 11.63
C ASN A 92 -16.37 8.38 10.49
N ARG A 93 -15.92 8.24 9.23
CA ARG A 93 -16.50 8.89 8.04
C ARG A 93 -16.56 10.42 8.18
N ASP A 94 -15.64 10.99 8.95
CA ASP A 94 -15.62 12.40 9.30
C ASP A 94 -14.37 13.09 8.73
N ALA A 95 -14.59 13.83 7.64
CA ALA A 95 -13.55 14.59 6.95
C ALA A 95 -13.06 15.80 7.78
N SER A 96 -13.78 16.21 8.83
CA SER A 96 -13.35 17.31 9.69
C SER A 96 -12.10 16.95 10.51
N ILE A 97 -11.87 15.66 10.77
CA ILE A 97 -10.67 15.14 11.43
C ILE A 97 -9.41 15.45 10.61
N CYS A 98 -9.53 15.52 9.28
CA CYS A 98 -8.42 15.89 8.38
C CYS A 98 -7.91 17.34 8.60
N ASN A 99 -8.66 18.19 9.31
CA ASN A 99 -8.17 19.52 9.71
C ASN A 99 -7.00 19.48 10.71
N LYS A 100 -6.65 18.29 11.25
CA LYS A 100 -5.44 18.08 12.04
C LYS A 100 -4.15 18.23 11.21
N PHE A 101 -4.23 18.14 9.87
CA PHE A 101 -3.09 18.37 8.99
C PHE A 101 -2.88 19.86 8.73
N GLU A 102 -1.64 20.33 8.93
CA GLU A 102 -1.24 21.71 8.58
C GLU A 102 -1.00 21.87 7.07
N ASN A 103 -0.52 20.81 6.42
CA ASN A 103 -0.26 20.81 4.98
C ASN A 103 -1.56 20.55 4.20
N GLU A 104 -1.91 21.46 3.29
CA GLU A 104 -3.17 21.38 2.53
C GLU A 104 -3.22 20.14 1.61
N ALA A 105 -2.09 19.70 1.05
CA ALA A 105 -2.07 18.50 0.21
C ALA A 105 -2.36 17.24 1.03
N GLU A 106 -1.80 17.13 2.24
CA GLU A 106 -2.07 16.01 3.16
C GLU A 106 -3.53 16.02 3.65
N LYS A 107 -4.07 17.22 3.89
CA LYS A 107 -5.48 17.39 4.24
C LYS A 107 -6.39 16.92 3.11
N LEU A 108 -6.14 17.33 1.87
CA LEU A 108 -6.91 16.88 0.70
C LEU A 108 -6.80 15.36 0.51
N GLU A 109 -5.62 14.79 0.66
CA GLU A 109 -5.42 13.35 0.60
C GLU A 109 -6.24 12.60 1.67
N CYS A 110 -6.25 13.11 2.91
CA CYS A 110 -7.07 12.56 3.98
C CYS A 110 -8.57 12.64 3.65
N GLN A 111 -9.04 13.78 3.13
CA GLN A 111 -10.44 13.95 2.74
C GLN A 111 -10.84 13.01 1.60
N ASP A 112 -9.96 12.81 0.62
CA ASP A 112 -10.16 11.83 -0.46
C ASP A 112 -10.26 10.40 0.10
N ASN A 113 -9.49 10.03 1.12
CA ASN A 113 -9.62 8.73 1.79
C ASN A 113 -10.99 8.56 2.47
N VAL A 114 -11.50 9.60 3.14
CA VAL A 114 -12.85 9.57 3.73
C VAL A 114 -13.92 9.41 2.65
N THR A 115 -13.79 10.15 1.54
CA THR A 115 -14.73 10.11 0.41
C THR A 115 -14.72 8.75 -0.27
N ILE A 116 -13.55 8.14 -0.53
CA ILE A 116 -13.44 6.76 -1.04
C ILE A 116 -14.19 5.82 -0.10
N THR A 117 -13.92 5.89 1.20
CA THR A 117 -14.56 4.97 2.14
C THR A 117 -16.08 5.09 2.11
N LYS A 118 -16.62 6.32 2.03
CA LYS A 118 -18.06 6.56 1.85
C LYS A 118 -18.61 6.00 0.53
N ALA A 119 -17.87 6.21 -0.57
CA ALA A 119 -18.23 5.70 -1.88
C ALA A 119 -18.32 4.17 -1.90
N LEU A 120 -17.34 3.50 -1.29
CA LEU A 120 -17.28 2.04 -1.22
C LEU A 120 -18.44 1.46 -0.40
N ASP A 121 -18.73 2.02 0.77
CA ASP A 121 -19.84 1.57 1.61
C ASP A 121 -21.20 1.73 0.91
N ALA A 122 -21.40 2.86 0.23
CA ALA A 122 -22.64 3.18 -0.45
C ALA A 122 -22.74 2.55 -1.85
N LYS A 123 -21.65 1.98 -2.38
CA LYS A 123 -21.49 1.59 -3.79
C LYS A 123 -21.85 2.74 -4.75
N ASP A 124 -21.43 3.95 -4.41
CA ASP A 124 -21.79 5.19 -5.12
C ASP A 124 -20.64 5.70 -6.02
N LEU A 125 -20.83 5.61 -7.34
CA LEU A 125 -19.85 6.05 -8.33
C LEU A 125 -19.73 7.58 -8.42
N ASP A 126 -20.77 8.33 -8.05
CA ASP A 126 -20.74 9.79 -8.07
C ASP A 126 -19.85 10.32 -6.93
N LEU A 127 -19.83 9.64 -5.78
CA LEU A 127 -18.86 9.95 -4.71
C LEU A 127 -17.41 9.73 -5.15
N CYS A 128 -17.12 8.72 -5.99
CA CYS A 128 -15.78 8.57 -6.56
C CYS A 128 -15.39 9.75 -7.47
N GLN A 129 -16.36 10.37 -8.17
CA GLN A 129 -16.09 11.53 -9.03
C GLN A 129 -15.79 12.82 -8.26
N ALA A 130 -16.11 12.85 -6.97
CA ALA A 130 -15.83 13.99 -6.09
C ALA A 130 -14.36 14.04 -5.59
N LEU A 131 -13.55 13.01 -5.90
CA LEU A 131 -12.13 12.96 -5.53
C LEU A 131 -11.29 13.93 -6.37
N ASN A 132 -10.18 14.39 -5.81
CA ASN A 132 -9.33 15.38 -6.47
C ASN A 132 -8.31 14.76 -7.44
N ASP A 133 -7.83 13.55 -7.15
CA ASP A 133 -6.84 12.87 -7.99
C ASP A 133 -7.50 11.90 -9.00
N LYS A 134 -7.15 12.05 -10.28
CA LYS A 134 -7.71 11.23 -11.36
C LYS A 134 -7.42 9.74 -11.24
N SER A 135 -6.26 9.38 -10.71
CA SER A 135 -5.88 7.97 -10.52
C SER A 135 -6.72 7.35 -9.41
N ARG A 136 -7.00 8.13 -8.35
CA ARG A 136 -7.91 7.74 -7.26
C ARG A 136 -9.35 7.61 -7.73
N ILE A 137 -9.85 8.50 -8.60
CA ILE A 137 -11.18 8.38 -9.23
C ILE A 137 -11.28 7.02 -9.94
N ALA A 138 -10.33 6.72 -10.81
CA ALA A 138 -10.33 5.47 -11.58
C ALA A 138 -10.30 4.24 -10.68
N GLY A 139 -9.39 4.21 -9.69
CA GLY A 139 -9.28 3.08 -8.75
C GLY A 139 -10.54 2.88 -7.88
N CYS A 140 -11.17 3.97 -7.43
CA CYS A 140 -12.42 3.91 -6.67
C CYS A 140 -13.55 3.29 -7.51
N GLN A 141 -13.71 3.71 -8.77
CA GLN A 141 -14.74 3.20 -9.68
C GLN A 141 -14.50 1.75 -10.08
N GLU A 142 -13.24 1.39 -10.39
CA GLU A 142 -12.86 0.02 -10.70
C GLU A 142 -13.23 -0.91 -9.54
N TYR A 143 -12.88 -0.54 -8.31
CA TYR A 143 -13.21 -1.35 -7.13
C TYR A 143 -14.72 -1.57 -6.99
N ILE A 144 -15.53 -0.51 -7.05
CA ILE A 144 -17.01 -0.61 -6.91
C ILE A 144 -17.61 -1.50 -8.00
N THR A 145 -17.15 -1.36 -9.25
CA THR A 145 -17.70 -2.13 -10.38
C THR A 145 -17.24 -3.59 -10.42
N SER A 146 -16.16 -3.93 -9.71
CA SER A 146 -15.61 -5.30 -9.63
C SER A 146 -16.27 -6.19 -8.57
N GLN A 147 -17.10 -5.62 -7.68
CA GLN A 147 -17.69 -6.27 -6.48
C GLN A 147 -19.17 -6.63 -6.64
#